data_AF-A0A931Q192-F1
#
_entry.id   AF-A0A931Q192-F1
#
_cell.length_a   1.000
_cell.length_b   1.000
_cell.length_c   1.000
_cell.angle_alpha   90.00
_cell.angle_beta   90.00
_cell.angle_gamma   90.00
#
_symmetry.space_group_name_H-M   'P 1'
#
loop_
_entity.id
_entity.type
_entity.pdbx_description
1 polymer ?
#
loop_
_entity_poly.entity_id
_entity_poly.type
_entity_poly.pdbx_seq_one_letter_code
_entity_poly.pdbx_strand_id
1 'polypeptide(L)'
;MILKNTGRSKQAGSLFILVFIQLLFSANLLMAQKKPNDYKSQWKKIDDLVEKGMTKTAITEVKKIYTLAKKENNDAQLIKSLMFQSMLSEQVDENAGINSIKAMEAEVAAAKQPAKSLLQSMTAQVYWNYFQNNRWQLYNRTNTENFKKEDIATWSADDFHNKISSLYLASISDVKLLQASKLEPFD
;
A
#
# COMPACT_ATOMS: atom_id res chain seq x y z
N MET A 1 23.61 -47.48 59.50
CA MET A 1 24.27 -46.88 58.31
C MET A 1 23.22 -46.72 57.21
N ILE A 2 23.37 -45.72 56.33
CA ILE A 2 22.48 -45.30 55.21
C ILE A 2 21.68 -44.02 55.54
N LEU A 3 22.27 -42.88 55.15
CA LEU A 3 21.65 -41.55 55.11
C LEU A 3 21.00 -41.29 53.75
N LYS A 4 19.87 -40.61 53.82
CA LYS A 4 19.02 -39.97 52.79
C LYS A 4 19.75 -39.56 51.49
N ASN A 5 19.18 -39.94 50.33
CA ASN A 5 19.49 -39.30 49.04
C ASN A 5 18.26 -39.14 48.13
N THR A 6 17.14 -38.68 48.67
CA THR A 6 15.89 -38.42 47.91
C THR A 6 15.64 -36.93 47.60
N GLY A 7 16.55 -36.03 48.01
CA GLY A 7 16.43 -34.58 47.80
C GLY A 7 17.06 -34.05 46.50
N ARG A 8 18.10 -34.71 45.96
CA ARG A 8 18.84 -34.23 44.78
C ARG A 8 18.04 -34.33 43.46
N SER A 9 17.17 -35.34 43.30
CA SER A 9 16.44 -35.55 42.04
C SER A 9 15.33 -34.53 41.81
N LYS A 10 14.60 -34.12 42.86
CA LYS A 10 13.56 -33.08 42.77
C LYS A 10 14.15 -31.69 42.50
N GLN A 11 15.30 -31.38 43.09
CA GLN A 11 16.00 -30.11 42.82
C GLN A 11 16.56 -30.05 41.40
N ALA A 12 17.11 -31.16 40.88
CA ALA A 12 17.62 -31.23 39.51
C ALA A 12 16.51 -31.03 38.46
N GLY A 13 15.32 -31.61 38.66
CA GLY A 13 14.16 -31.39 37.79
C GLY A 13 13.65 -29.95 37.84
N SER A 14 13.61 -29.33 39.02
CA SER A 14 13.20 -27.94 39.18
C SER A 14 14.18 -26.95 38.56
N LEU A 15 15.49 -27.21 38.63
CA LEU A 15 16.54 -26.42 37.97
C LEU A 15 16.43 -26.52 36.44
N PHE A 16 16.14 -27.71 35.90
CA PHE A 16 15.94 -27.90 34.46
C PHE A 16 14.73 -27.12 33.92
N ILE A 17 13.61 -27.11 34.66
CA ILE A 17 12.40 -26.36 34.28
C ILE A 17 12.67 -24.85 34.29
N LEU A 18 13.40 -24.34 35.29
CA LEU A 18 13.75 -22.93 35.38
C LEU A 18 14.67 -22.48 34.23
N VAL A 19 15.66 -23.31 33.85
CA VAL A 19 16.54 -23.04 32.69
C VAL A 19 15.75 -23.06 31.38
N PHE A 20 14.78 -23.97 31.24
CA PHE A 20 13.94 -24.06 30.04
C PHE A 20 13.01 -22.84 29.89
N ILE A 21 12.44 -22.33 31.00
CA ILE A 21 11.62 -21.11 31.00
C ILE A 21 12.47 -19.87 30.67
N GLN A 22 13.72 -19.78 31.17
CA GLN A 22 14.63 -18.68 30.82
C GLN A 22 15.05 -18.70 29.34
N LEU A 23 15.24 -19.88 28.74
CA LEU A 23 15.49 -20.06 27.30
C LEU A 23 14.29 -19.62 26.44
N LEU A 24 13.06 -19.92 26.88
CA LEU A 24 11.84 -19.48 26.20
C LEU A 24 11.64 -17.96 26.32
N PHE A 25 12.02 -17.33 27.44
CA PHE A 25 11.92 -15.88 27.60
C PHE A 25 12.96 -15.11 26.78
N SER A 26 14.18 -15.63 26.65
CA SER A 26 15.26 -15.00 25.87
C SER A 26 15.05 -15.10 24.35
N ALA A 27 14.39 -16.15 23.86
CA ALA A 27 14.00 -16.24 22.44
C ALA A 27 12.97 -15.18 22.02
N ASN A 28 12.11 -14.72 22.94
CA ASN A 28 11.12 -13.68 22.66
C ASN A 28 11.71 -12.25 22.60
N LEU A 29 12.84 -12.00 23.28
CA LEU A 29 13.51 -10.69 23.28
C LEU A 29 14.21 -10.38 21.95
N LEU A 30 14.65 -11.39 21.20
CA LEU A 30 15.32 -11.22 19.90
C LEU A 30 14.36 -10.78 18.78
N MET A 31 13.05 -11.00 18.92
CA MET A 31 12.05 -10.58 17.93
C MET A 31 11.49 -9.17 18.17
N ALA A 32 11.82 -8.54 19.30
CA ALA A 32 11.24 -7.26 19.73
C ALA A 32 12.05 -6.00 19.33
N GLN A 33 13.19 -6.15 18.64
CA GLN A 33 14.06 -5.02 18.25
C GLN A 33 14.01 -4.72 16.74
N LYS A 34 12.83 -4.39 16.21
CA LYS A 34 12.78 -3.55 15.00
C LYS A 34 12.63 -2.11 15.45
N LYS A 35 13.66 -1.29 15.19
CA LYS A 35 13.51 0.17 15.27
C LYS A 35 12.31 0.55 14.38
N PRO A 36 11.33 1.33 14.88
CA PRO A 36 10.21 1.76 14.04
C PRO A 36 10.77 2.50 12.83
N ASN A 37 10.24 2.18 11.64
CA ASN A 37 10.68 2.86 10.42
C ASN A 37 10.33 4.33 10.50
N ASP A 38 11.31 5.18 10.22
CA ASP A 38 11.14 6.62 10.23
C ASP A 38 10.60 7.11 8.88
N TYR A 39 9.29 6.95 8.68
CA TYR A 39 8.59 7.48 7.51
C TYR A 39 8.73 8.99 7.39
N LYS A 40 8.81 9.73 8.51
CA LYS A 40 8.93 11.20 8.51
C LYS A 40 10.23 11.64 7.84
N SER A 41 11.36 11.03 8.21
CA SER A 41 12.64 11.32 7.55
C SER A 41 12.65 10.88 6.08
N GLN A 42 11.99 9.77 5.73
CA GLN A 42 11.92 9.29 4.35
C GLN A 42 11.11 10.26 3.45
N TRP A 43 9.97 10.75 3.94
CA TRP A 43 9.17 11.75 3.23
C TRP A 43 9.90 13.07 3.10
N LYS A 44 10.57 13.55 4.16
CA LYS A 44 11.38 14.75 4.07
C LYS A 44 12.44 14.66 2.95
N LYS A 45 13.09 13.51 2.81
CA LYS A 45 14.05 13.28 1.72
C LYS A 45 13.36 13.33 0.35
N ILE A 46 12.16 12.77 0.21
CA ILE A 46 11.39 12.82 -1.03
C ILE A 46 11.01 14.26 -1.36
N ASP A 47 10.53 15.03 -0.38
CA ASP A 47 10.16 16.44 -0.54
C ASP A 47 11.38 17.25 -1.02
N ASP A 48 12.53 17.11 -0.34
CA ASP A 48 13.78 17.76 -0.73
C ASP A 48 14.23 17.38 -2.17
N LEU A 49 13.92 16.15 -2.64
CA LEU A 49 14.22 15.71 -4.01
C LEU A 49 13.25 16.29 -5.03
N VAL A 50 11.97 16.36 -4.69
CA VAL A 50 10.93 16.97 -5.54
C VAL A 50 11.19 18.46 -5.72
N GLU A 51 11.52 19.18 -4.65
CA GLU A 51 11.90 20.60 -4.71
C GLU A 51 13.11 20.86 -5.62
N LYS A 52 14.06 19.91 -5.68
CA LYS A 52 15.24 19.98 -6.55
C LYS A 52 14.99 19.52 -7.99
N GLY A 53 13.76 19.16 -8.34
CA GLY A 53 13.41 18.61 -9.65
C GLY A 53 14.02 17.22 -9.93
N MET A 54 14.49 16.50 -8.90
CA MET A 54 15.09 15.17 -9.02
C MET A 54 14.01 14.08 -9.07
N THR A 55 13.02 14.23 -9.96
CA THR A 55 11.79 13.42 -10.01
C THR A 55 12.06 11.91 -10.09
N LYS A 56 13.00 11.46 -10.94
CA LYS A 56 13.33 10.02 -11.05
C LYS A 56 13.89 9.44 -9.75
N THR A 57 14.72 10.21 -9.04
CA THR A 57 15.28 9.82 -7.74
C THR A 57 14.18 9.82 -6.68
N ALA A 58 13.31 10.82 -6.68
CA ALA A 58 12.15 10.88 -5.78
C ALA A 58 11.24 9.65 -5.95
N ILE A 59 10.88 9.28 -7.19
CA ILE A 59 10.11 8.06 -7.49
C ILE A 59 10.77 6.81 -6.90
N THR A 60 12.10 6.71 -7.03
CA THR A 60 12.85 5.58 -6.50
C THR A 60 12.75 5.49 -4.97
N GLU A 61 12.81 6.63 -4.27
CA GLU A 61 12.62 6.67 -2.82
C GLU A 61 11.17 6.38 -2.42
N VAL A 62 10.18 6.89 -3.15
CA VAL A 62 8.76 6.57 -2.91
C VAL A 62 8.50 5.07 -3.06
N LYS A 63 9.11 4.39 -4.05
CA LYS A 63 9.00 2.93 -4.23
C LYS A 63 9.54 2.13 -3.04
N LYS A 64 10.56 2.65 -2.35
CA LYS A 64 11.07 2.06 -1.10
C LYS A 64 10.03 2.18 0.01
N ILE A 65 9.40 3.35 0.16
CA ILE A 65 8.29 3.55 1.12
C ILE A 65 7.14 2.60 0.82
N TYR A 66 6.73 2.49 -0.45
CA TYR A 66 5.66 1.59 -0.87
C TYR A 66 5.94 0.13 -0.46
N THR A 67 7.15 -0.37 -0.79
CA THR A 67 7.56 -1.74 -0.46
C THR A 67 7.56 -1.98 1.05
N LEU A 68 8.04 -1.00 1.80
CA LEU A 68 8.08 -1.03 3.25
C LEU A 68 6.67 -1.04 3.86
N ALA A 69 5.82 -0.12 3.43
CA ALA A 69 4.44 0.00 3.87
C ALA A 69 3.64 -1.28 3.62
N LYS A 70 3.84 -1.91 2.46
CA LYS A 70 3.22 -3.19 2.12
C LYS A 70 3.68 -4.32 3.06
N LYS A 71 4.97 -4.37 3.38
CA LYS A 71 5.52 -5.35 4.34
C LYS A 71 4.99 -5.15 5.77
N GLU A 72 4.71 -3.91 6.14
CA GLU A 72 4.23 -3.54 7.47
C GLU A 72 2.70 -3.48 7.58
N ASN A 73 1.97 -3.73 6.48
CA ASN A 73 0.53 -3.51 6.38
C ASN A 73 0.12 -2.10 6.82
N ASN A 74 0.93 -1.11 6.46
CA ASN A 74 0.68 0.30 6.75
C ASN A 74 -0.07 0.95 5.58
N ASP A 75 -1.40 0.85 5.61
CA ASP A 75 -2.27 1.32 4.53
C ASP A 75 -2.10 2.81 4.22
N ALA A 76 -1.89 3.65 5.24
CA ALA A 76 -1.74 5.08 5.04
C ALA A 76 -0.46 5.42 4.24
N GLN A 77 0.66 4.82 4.61
CA GLN A 77 1.92 5.01 3.91
C GLN A 77 1.90 4.38 2.52
N LEU A 78 1.21 3.24 2.37
CA LEU A 78 0.98 2.59 1.08
C LEU A 78 0.19 3.51 0.15
N ILE A 79 -0.95 4.03 0.61
CA ILE A 79 -1.80 4.96 -0.15
C ILE A 79 -1.04 6.22 -0.54
N LYS A 80 -0.34 6.86 0.41
CA LYS A 80 0.47 8.06 0.15
C LYS A 80 1.56 7.77 -0.90
N SER A 81 2.21 6.62 -0.82
CA SER A 81 3.24 6.22 -1.79
C SER A 81 2.70 5.96 -3.19
N LEU A 82 1.48 5.42 -3.33
CA LEU A 82 0.84 5.23 -4.64
C LEU A 82 0.46 6.57 -5.27
N MET A 83 -0.07 7.50 -4.47
CA MET A 83 -0.39 8.85 -4.92
C MET A 83 0.85 9.58 -5.45
N PHE A 84 1.95 9.57 -4.69
CA PHE A 84 3.20 10.19 -5.11
C PHE A 84 3.81 9.49 -6.34
N GLN A 85 3.73 8.16 -6.44
CA GLN A 85 4.18 7.45 -7.63
C GLN A 85 3.40 7.87 -8.88
N SER A 86 2.07 7.96 -8.79
CA SER A 86 1.23 8.42 -9.90
C SER A 86 1.61 9.84 -10.32
N MET A 87 1.63 10.78 -9.36
CA MET A 87 1.92 12.19 -9.60
C MET A 87 3.31 12.42 -10.22
N LEU A 88 4.35 11.78 -9.67
CA LEU A 88 5.71 11.98 -10.14
C LEU A 88 5.97 11.27 -11.47
N SER A 89 5.34 10.12 -11.71
CA SER A 89 5.52 9.37 -12.96
C SER A 89 4.95 10.12 -14.16
N GLU A 90 3.84 10.86 -13.98
CA GLU A 90 3.24 11.70 -15.04
C GLU A 90 4.24 12.73 -15.62
N GLN A 91 5.27 13.12 -14.87
CA GLN A 91 6.28 14.08 -15.33
C GLN A 91 7.38 13.44 -16.20
N VAL A 92 7.56 12.11 -16.17
CA VAL A 92 8.75 11.44 -16.71
C VAL A 92 8.48 10.18 -17.52
N ASP A 93 7.25 9.68 -17.56
CA ASP A 93 6.86 8.46 -18.27
C ASP A 93 5.59 8.71 -19.11
N GLU A 94 5.70 8.54 -20.43
CA GLU A 94 4.57 8.67 -21.37
C GLU A 94 3.45 7.66 -21.08
N ASN A 95 3.78 6.51 -20.49
CA ASN A 95 2.83 5.47 -20.10
C ASN A 95 2.37 5.59 -18.64
N ALA A 96 2.70 6.68 -17.94
CA ALA A 96 2.41 6.85 -16.52
C ALA A 96 0.94 6.62 -16.17
N GLY A 97 0.01 7.11 -16.99
CA GLY A 97 -1.43 6.93 -16.75
C GLY A 97 -1.85 5.46 -16.75
N ILE A 98 -1.45 4.70 -17.79
CA ILE A 98 -1.76 3.26 -17.90
C ILE A 98 -1.12 2.48 -16.74
N ASN A 99 0.15 2.78 -16.43
CA ASN A 99 0.89 2.12 -15.36
C ASN A 99 0.27 2.40 -13.99
N SER A 100 -0.15 3.64 -13.75
CA SER A 100 -0.81 4.04 -12.50
C SER A 100 -2.17 3.37 -12.33
N ILE A 101 -2.96 3.27 -13.39
CA ILE A 101 -4.23 2.52 -13.38
C ILE A 101 -3.99 1.07 -12.96
N LYS A 102 -3.06 0.37 -13.62
CA LYS A 102 -2.75 -1.04 -13.32
C LYS A 102 -2.28 -1.22 -11.87
N ALA A 103 -1.41 -0.32 -11.38
CA ALA A 103 -0.93 -0.38 -10.01
C ALA A 103 -2.06 -0.17 -8.99
N MET A 104 -2.93 0.82 -9.22
CA MET A 104 -4.05 1.12 -8.34
C MET A 104 -5.09 -0.02 -8.33
N GLU A 105 -5.43 -0.58 -9.49
CA GLU A 105 -6.37 -1.72 -9.56
C GLU A 105 -5.86 -2.95 -8.81
N ALA A 106 -4.56 -3.25 -8.90
CA ALA A 106 -3.95 -4.35 -8.16
C ALA A 106 -4.07 -4.16 -6.64
N GLU A 107 -3.90 -2.92 -6.15
CA GLU A 107 -4.03 -2.62 -4.72
C GLU A 107 -5.48 -2.61 -4.26
N VAL A 108 -6.43 -2.09 -5.06
CA VAL A 108 -7.87 -2.20 -4.76
C VAL A 108 -8.32 -3.66 -4.60
N ALA A 109 -7.78 -4.57 -5.42
CA ALA A 109 -8.12 -5.99 -5.34
C ALA A 109 -7.65 -6.64 -4.02
N ALA A 110 -6.52 -6.20 -3.47
CA ALA A 110 -5.93 -6.75 -2.24
C ALA A 110 -6.40 -6.02 -0.96
N ALA A 111 -6.90 -4.79 -1.08
CA ALA A 111 -7.20 -3.94 0.05
C ALA A 111 -8.44 -4.36 0.86
N LYS A 112 -8.41 -4.00 2.14
CA LYS A 112 -9.54 -4.12 3.09
C LYS A 112 -10.06 -2.73 3.45
N GLN A 113 -11.28 -2.67 3.98
CA GLN A 113 -11.83 -1.41 4.46
C GLN A 113 -11.09 -0.92 5.73
N PRO A 114 -10.93 0.41 5.94
CA PRO A 114 -11.41 1.50 5.09
C PRO A 114 -10.49 1.86 3.91
N ALA A 115 -9.26 1.33 3.86
CA ALA A 115 -8.27 1.68 2.84
C ALA A 115 -8.75 1.39 1.42
N LYS A 116 -9.53 0.32 1.23
CA LYS A 116 -10.13 -0.05 -0.06
C LYS A 116 -10.97 1.08 -0.64
N SER A 117 -11.81 1.74 0.17
CA SER A 117 -12.61 2.87 -0.28
C SER A 117 -11.76 4.04 -0.76
N LEU A 118 -10.69 4.39 -0.04
CA LEU A 118 -9.76 5.42 -0.48
C LEU A 118 -9.08 5.06 -1.80
N LEU A 119 -8.59 3.83 -1.91
CA LEU A 119 -7.96 3.32 -3.14
C LEU A 119 -8.95 3.31 -4.32
N GLN A 120 -10.22 2.97 -4.11
CA GLN A 120 -11.25 3.04 -5.16
C GLN A 120 -11.46 4.48 -5.64
N SER A 121 -11.56 5.43 -4.72
CA SER A 121 -11.69 6.86 -5.06
C SER A 121 -10.47 7.37 -5.83
N MET A 122 -9.26 7.01 -5.40
CA MET A 122 -8.03 7.36 -6.11
C MET A 122 -7.94 6.69 -7.48
N THR A 123 -8.34 5.43 -7.58
CA THR A 123 -8.36 4.70 -8.86
C THR A 123 -9.31 5.40 -9.83
N ALA A 124 -10.49 5.83 -9.38
CA ALA A 124 -11.43 6.60 -10.19
C ALA A 124 -10.80 7.90 -10.71
N GLN A 125 -10.08 8.62 -9.85
CA GLN A 125 -9.37 9.84 -10.23
C GLN A 125 -8.28 9.59 -11.28
N VAL A 126 -7.49 8.51 -11.16
CA VAL A 126 -6.45 8.18 -12.15
C VAL A 126 -7.10 7.80 -13.50
N TYR A 127 -8.20 7.05 -13.49
CA TYR A 127 -8.98 6.79 -14.70
C TYR A 127 -9.50 8.08 -15.34
N TRP A 128 -10.02 9.01 -14.52
CA TRP A 128 -10.49 10.30 -15.00
C TRP A 128 -9.38 11.13 -15.63
N ASN A 129 -8.21 11.22 -14.98
CA ASN A 129 -7.06 11.93 -15.53
C ASN A 129 -6.61 11.32 -16.87
N TYR A 130 -6.53 9.99 -16.95
CA TYR A 130 -6.21 9.32 -18.21
C TYR A 130 -7.22 9.64 -19.31
N PHE A 131 -8.52 9.57 -19.00
CA PHE A 131 -9.58 9.91 -19.95
C PHE A 131 -9.49 11.36 -20.42
N GLN A 132 -9.29 12.33 -19.51
CA GLN A 132 -9.16 13.74 -19.89
C GLN A 132 -7.92 13.98 -20.76
N ASN A 133 -6.79 13.38 -20.42
CA ASN A 133 -5.54 13.53 -21.18
C ASN A 133 -5.63 12.91 -22.58
N ASN A 134 -6.48 11.89 -22.77
CA ASN A 134 -6.64 11.18 -24.04
C ASN A 134 -7.97 11.49 -24.76
N ARG A 135 -8.72 12.49 -24.27
CA ARG A 135 -10.10 12.74 -24.67
C ARG A 135 -10.25 12.96 -26.17
N TRP A 136 -9.35 13.73 -26.76
CA TRP A 136 -9.42 14.06 -28.19
C TRP A 136 -9.13 12.84 -29.07
N GLN A 137 -8.16 11.98 -28.70
CA GLN A 137 -7.89 10.74 -29.43
C GLN A 137 -9.07 9.76 -29.32
N LEU A 138 -9.74 9.73 -28.17
CA LEU A 138 -10.86 8.82 -27.91
C LEU A 138 -12.10 9.19 -28.73
N TYR A 139 -12.43 10.49 -28.86
CA TYR A 139 -13.57 10.93 -29.67
C TYR A 139 -13.32 10.92 -31.17
N ASN A 140 -12.06 10.99 -31.61
CA ASN A 140 -11.72 11.01 -33.04
C ASN A 140 -11.59 9.61 -33.66
N ARG A 141 -11.87 8.55 -32.88
CA ARG A 141 -11.88 7.17 -33.38
C ARG A 141 -13.27 6.82 -33.91
N THR A 142 -13.34 6.40 -35.17
CA THR A 142 -14.50 5.64 -35.67
C THR A 142 -14.58 4.34 -34.88
N ASN A 143 -15.77 4.04 -34.32
CA ASN A 143 -16.04 2.88 -33.44
C ASN A 143 -15.16 1.67 -33.81
N THR A 144 -14.26 1.30 -32.90
CA THR A 144 -13.15 0.40 -33.21
C THR A 144 -13.63 -1.04 -33.33
N GLU A 145 -13.38 -1.66 -34.48
CA GLU A 145 -13.67 -3.08 -34.76
C GLU A 145 -12.83 -4.07 -33.92
N ASN A 146 -11.91 -3.59 -33.07
CA ASN A 146 -10.94 -4.39 -32.30
C ASN A 146 -10.90 -4.03 -30.80
N PHE A 147 -12.07 -3.93 -30.15
CA PHE A 147 -12.17 -3.70 -28.71
C PHE A 147 -11.50 -4.81 -27.89
N LYS A 148 -10.61 -4.44 -26.96
CA LYS A 148 -10.00 -5.35 -25.99
C LYS A 148 -10.20 -4.80 -24.58
N LYS A 149 -10.91 -5.54 -23.74
CA LYS A 149 -11.27 -5.09 -22.39
C LYS A 149 -10.04 -4.79 -21.53
N GLU A 150 -8.94 -5.50 -21.75
CA GLU A 150 -7.68 -5.37 -21.00
C GLU A 150 -6.83 -4.17 -21.47
N ASP A 151 -7.13 -3.62 -22.64
CA ASP A 151 -6.44 -2.44 -23.19
C ASP A 151 -7.33 -1.22 -23.10
N ILE A 152 -7.14 -0.44 -22.02
CA ILE A 152 -7.87 0.81 -21.77
C ILE A 152 -7.69 1.84 -22.89
N ALA A 153 -6.64 1.71 -23.72
CA ALA A 153 -6.49 2.56 -24.88
C ALA A 153 -7.56 2.26 -25.95
N THR A 154 -8.25 1.11 -25.90
CA THR A 154 -9.34 0.74 -26.83
C THR A 154 -10.74 1.08 -26.31
N TRP A 155 -10.85 1.55 -25.07
CA TRP A 155 -12.13 1.84 -24.44
C TRP A 155 -12.84 3.05 -25.07
N SER A 156 -14.16 3.00 -25.11
CA SER A 156 -15.00 4.15 -25.47
C SER A 156 -15.11 5.15 -24.32
N ALA A 157 -15.59 6.37 -24.60
CA ALA A 157 -15.89 7.35 -23.55
C ALA A 157 -16.90 6.81 -22.53
N ASP A 158 -17.88 6.01 -22.97
CA ASP A 158 -18.88 5.40 -22.09
C ASP A 158 -18.27 4.33 -21.18
N ASP A 159 -17.32 3.53 -21.67
CA ASP A 159 -16.59 2.57 -20.84
C ASP A 159 -15.84 3.27 -19.71
N PHE A 160 -15.17 4.38 -20.01
CA PHE A 160 -14.50 5.21 -19.00
C PHE A 160 -15.50 5.77 -17.98
N HIS A 161 -16.59 6.41 -18.43
CA HIS A 161 -17.59 6.97 -17.52
C HIS A 161 -18.22 5.90 -16.61
N ASN A 162 -18.53 4.72 -17.16
CA ASN A 162 -19.08 3.60 -16.40
C ASN A 162 -18.09 3.10 -15.33
N LYS A 163 -16.82 2.90 -15.70
CA LYS A 163 -15.78 2.46 -14.76
C LYS A 163 -15.53 3.48 -13.65
N ILE A 164 -15.39 4.75 -14.01
CA ILE A 164 -15.15 5.85 -13.07
C ILE A 164 -16.31 5.98 -12.09
N SER A 165 -17.55 5.99 -12.60
CA SER A 165 -18.75 6.08 -11.76
C SER A 165 -18.88 4.88 -10.83
N SER A 166 -18.62 3.67 -11.33
CA SER A 166 -18.63 2.44 -10.53
C SER A 166 -17.61 2.51 -9.37
N LEU A 167 -16.40 2.98 -9.63
CA LEU A 167 -15.36 3.13 -8.60
C LEU A 167 -15.72 4.18 -7.54
N TYR A 168 -16.24 5.35 -7.96
CA TYR A 168 -16.67 6.39 -7.00
C TYR A 168 -17.88 5.95 -6.17
N LEU A 169 -18.86 5.25 -6.76
CA LEU A 169 -19.99 4.73 -6.01
C LEU A 169 -19.55 3.65 -5.02
N ALA A 170 -18.61 2.78 -5.43
CA ALA A 170 -18.05 1.77 -4.55
C ALA A 170 -17.28 2.39 -3.37
N SER A 171 -16.52 3.46 -3.60
CA SER A 171 -15.70 4.10 -2.56
C SER A 171 -16.53 4.65 -1.40
N ILE A 172 -17.77 5.04 -1.64
CA ILE A 172 -18.67 5.61 -0.62
C ILE A 172 -19.75 4.64 -0.13
N SER A 173 -19.73 3.38 -0.60
CA SER A 173 -20.81 2.42 -0.35
C SER A 173 -20.98 2.01 1.13
N ASP A 174 -19.87 1.91 1.88
CA ASP A 174 -19.88 1.50 3.29
C ASP A 174 -19.94 2.70 4.25
N VAL A 175 -21.01 3.50 4.13
CA VAL A 175 -21.16 4.80 4.79
C VAL A 175 -20.87 4.75 6.29
N LYS A 176 -21.41 3.76 7.01
CA LYS A 176 -21.27 3.66 8.47
C LYS A 176 -19.83 3.37 8.88
N LEU A 177 -19.16 2.46 8.18
CA LEU A 177 -17.75 2.16 8.44
C LEU A 177 -16.88 3.39 8.17
N LEU A 178 -17.13 4.08 7.07
CA LEU A 178 -16.34 5.24 6.66
C LEU A 178 -16.48 6.41 7.64
N GLN A 179 -17.70 6.68 8.12
CA GLN A 179 -17.93 7.72 9.13
C GLN A 179 -17.28 7.40 10.49
N ALA A 180 -17.14 6.12 10.82
CA ALA A 180 -16.49 5.67 12.05
C ALA A 180 -14.95 5.55 11.93
N SER A 181 -14.40 5.71 10.73
CA SER A 181 -12.98 5.54 10.48
C SER A 181 -12.17 6.73 10.99
N LYS A 182 -11.09 6.43 11.71
CA LYS A 182 -10.14 7.41 12.23
C LYS A 182 -9.25 7.97 11.13
N LEU A 183 -8.97 9.27 11.18
CA LEU A 183 -8.15 9.97 10.18
C LEU A 183 -6.68 10.07 10.59
N GLU A 184 -6.38 9.97 11.90
CA GLU A 184 -5.04 10.10 12.46
C GLU A 184 -3.97 9.20 11.80
N PRO A 185 -4.28 7.98 11.31
CA PRO A 185 -3.30 7.19 10.58
C PRO A 185 -2.85 7.80 9.25
N PHE A 186 -3.65 8.69 8.65
CA PHE A 186 -3.47 9.28 7.31
C PHE A 186 -2.88 10.71 7.31
N ASP A 187 -2.69 11.30 8.49
CA ASP A 187 -2.07 12.62 8.67
C ASP A 187 -0.54 12.63 8.39
#